data_AF-A0A7S2GGY4-F1
#
_entry.id   AF-A0A7S2GGY4-F1
#
_cell.length_a   1.000
_cell.length_b   1.000
_cell.length_c   1.000
_cell.angle_alpha   90.00
_cell.angle_beta   90.00
_cell.angle_gamma   90.00
#
_symmetry.space_group_name_H-M   'P 1'
#
loop_
_entity.id
_entity.type
_entity.pdbx_description
1 polymer ?
#
loop_
_entity_poly.entity_id
_entity_poly.type
_entity_poly.pdbx_seq_one_letter_code
_entity_poly.pdbx_strand_id
1 'polypeptide(L)'
;WLTLRDAAGTTFASPSPKAYVCKSTIAMTDIFDIAGCKVVRKVDVGEVLLVVEGQEEQADSEKSISRLKFKGINDAREGWVTLQGNQGTVYVEKSTSHYVVEKETTVRQGLYKDADVVC
;
A
#
# COMPACT_ATOMS: atom_id res chain seq x y z
N TRP A 1 13.78 -16.70 -0.58
CA TRP A 1 14.42 -15.42 -0.23
C TRP A 1 14.85 -14.77 -1.53
N LEU A 2 14.75 -13.44 -1.64
CA LEU A 2 15.04 -12.69 -2.87
C LEU A 2 16.27 -11.84 -2.63
N THR A 3 17.25 -11.90 -3.52
CA THR A 3 18.44 -11.05 -3.42
C THR A 3 18.03 -9.62 -3.76
N LEU A 4 17.92 -8.77 -2.74
CA LEU A 4 17.52 -7.37 -2.89
C LEU A 4 18.49 -6.59 -3.78
N ARG A 5 19.78 -6.96 -3.75
CA ARG A 5 20.85 -6.38 -4.57
C ARG A 5 21.90 -7.46 -4.93
N ASP A 6 22.27 -7.60 -6.20
CA ASP A 6 23.39 -8.49 -6.58
C ASP A 6 24.78 -7.90 -6.24
N ALA A 7 25.83 -8.70 -6.41
CA ALA A 7 27.22 -8.25 -6.24
C ALA A 7 27.68 -7.21 -7.29
N ALA A 8 26.94 -7.05 -8.39
CA ALA A 8 27.17 -6.03 -9.42
C ALA A 8 26.44 -4.69 -9.12
N GLY A 9 25.71 -4.61 -8.00
CA GLY A 9 24.99 -3.41 -7.57
C GLY A 9 23.55 -3.29 -8.11
N THR A 10 23.07 -4.27 -8.86
CA THR A 10 21.70 -4.28 -9.40
C THR A 10 20.71 -4.52 -8.29
N THR A 11 19.88 -3.51 -7.98
CA THR A 11 18.75 -3.64 -7.04
C THR A 11 17.55 -4.25 -7.76
N PHE A 12 16.98 -5.33 -7.23
CA PHE A 12 15.84 -6.05 -7.84
C PHE A 12 14.49 -5.69 -7.23
N ALA A 13 14.50 -5.22 -5.98
CA ALA A 13 13.29 -4.80 -5.27
C ALA A 13 13.54 -3.47 -4.56
N SER A 14 12.65 -2.51 -4.74
CA SER A 14 12.68 -1.22 -4.05
C SER A 14 11.59 -1.20 -2.98
N PRO A 15 11.75 -0.46 -1.86
CA PRO A 15 10.65 -0.21 -0.95
C PRO A 15 9.51 0.42 -1.75
N SER A 16 8.33 -0.19 -1.73
CA SER A 16 7.26 0.26 -2.61
C SER A 16 6.72 1.60 -2.11
N PRO A 17 6.91 2.71 -2.85
CA PRO A 17 6.44 4.03 -2.38
C PRO A 17 4.92 4.11 -2.35
N LYS A 18 4.24 3.17 -3.04
CA LYS A 18 2.80 3.07 -3.17
C LYS A 18 2.15 2.19 -2.10
N ALA A 19 2.89 1.47 -1.25
CA ALA A 19 2.27 0.60 -0.25
C ALA A 19 2.11 1.29 1.10
N TYR A 20 0.91 1.18 1.64
CA TYR A 20 0.51 1.71 2.93
C TYR A 20 -0.10 0.60 3.77
N VAL A 21 0.06 0.69 5.08
CA VAL A 21 -0.50 -0.26 6.05
C VAL A 21 -1.52 0.47 6.91
N CYS A 22 -2.67 -0.16 7.08
CA CYS A 22 -3.70 0.30 7.99
C CYS A 22 -3.30 0.04 9.44
N LYS A 23 -3.28 1.07 10.28
CA LYS A 23 -3.00 1.00 11.73
C LYS A 23 -4.26 0.93 12.58
N SER A 24 -5.36 1.48 12.07
CA SER A 24 -6.63 1.57 12.78
C SER A 24 -7.75 1.28 11.79
N THR A 25 -8.68 0.39 12.16
CA THR A 25 -9.80 0.01 11.30
C THR A 25 -10.53 1.25 10.79
N ILE A 26 -10.63 1.39 9.47
CA ILE A 26 -11.16 2.59 8.82
C ILE A 26 -12.06 2.20 7.65
N ALA A 27 -13.08 3.02 7.39
CA ALA A 27 -13.97 2.82 6.26
C ALA A 27 -13.31 3.33 4.96
N MET A 28 -13.35 2.51 3.92
CA MET A 28 -13.03 2.89 2.56
C MET A 28 -14.30 3.35 1.84
N THR A 29 -14.26 4.54 1.25
CA THR A 29 -15.43 5.17 0.62
C THR A 29 -15.28 5.27 -0.89
N ASP A 30 -16.38 5.35 -1.63
CA ASP A 30 -16.36 5.43 -3.09
C ASP A 30 -15.89 6.81 -3.61
N ILE A 31 -16.22 7.87 -2.89
CA ILE A 31 -15.86 9.26 -3.21
C ILE A 31 -15.09 9.96 -2.09
N PHE A 32 -14.49 11.12 -2.42
CA PHE A 32 -13.71 11.95 -1.51
C PHE A 32 -14.56 12.62 -0.43
N ASP A 33 -15.79 13.03 -0.72
CA ASP A 33 -16.66 13.66 0.27
C ASP A 33 -17.30 12.63 1.22
N ILE A 34 -16.97 12.71 2.50
CA ILE A 34 -17.53 11.84 3.55
C ILE A 34 -19.05 12.01 3.71
N ALA A 35 -19.61 13.20 3.45
CA ALA A 35 -21.03 13.46 3.70
C ALA A 35 -21.96 12.75 2.70
N GLY A 36 -21.56 12.66 1.43
CA GLY A 36 -22.31 11.99 0.37
C GLY A 36 -21.80 10.60 -0.02
N CYS A 37 -20.75 10.09 0.62
CA CYS A 37 -20.13 8.83 0.20
C CYS A 37 -20.88 7.58 0.61
N LYS A 38 -20.60 6.49 -0.12
CA LYS A 38 -20.94 5.13 0.27
C LYS A 38 -19.68 4.43 0.77
N VAL A 39 -19.83 3.67 1.85
CA VAL A 39 -18.77 2.79 2.34
C VAL A 39 -18.67 1.59 1.41
N VAL A 40 -17.57 1.49 0.66
CA VAL A 40 -17.28 0.36 -0.23
C VAL A 40 -16.96 -0.88 0.59
N ARG A 41 -16.15 -0.71 1.64
CA ARG A 41 -15.86 -1.72 2.67
C ARG A 41 -15.13 -1.08 3.85
N LYS A 42 -14.83 -1.89 4.87
CA LYS A 42 -13.88 -1.55 5.93
C LYS A 42 -12.51 -2.13 5.60
N VAL A 43 -11.48 -1.42 6.03
CA VAL A 43 -10.07 -1.82 5.98
C VAL A 43 -9.68 -2.18 7.40
N ASP A 44 -9.18 -3.38 7.60
CA ASP A 44 -8.79 -3.87 8.92
C ASP A 44 -7.35 -3.50 9.26
N VAL A 45 -7.05 -3.46 10.56
CA VAL A 45 -5.68 -3.20 11.04
C VAL A 45 -4.72 -4.25 10.49
N GLY A 46 -3.57 -3.80 10.01
CA GLY A 46 -2.55 -4.64 9.39
C GLY A 46 -2.78 -4.91 7.89
N GLU A 47 -3.93 -4.50 7.35
CA GLU A 47 -4.17 -4.65 5.91
C GLU A 47 -3.30 -3.69 5.10
N VAL A 48 -2.82 -4.20 3.96
CA VAL A 48 -1.95 -3.48 3.03
C VAL A 48 -2.76 -2.94 1.87
N LEU A 49 -2.61 -1.66 1.63
CA LEU A 49 -3.28 -0.89 0.59
C LEU A 49 -2.24 -0.31 -0.37
N LEU A 50 -2.57 -0.29 -1.66
CA LEU A 50 -1.73 0.32 -2.68
C LEU A 50 -2.34 1.65 -3.13
N VAL A 51 -1.56 2.72 -3.18
CA VAL A 51 -2.00 4.01 -3.73
C VAL A 51 -2.35 3.83 -5.21
N VAL A 52 -3.53 4.33 -5.61
CA VAL A 52 -3.95 4.33 -7.01
C VAL A 52 -3.06 5.29 -7.80
N GLU A 53 -2.60 4.86 -8.97
CA GLU A 53 -1.68 5.65 -9.79
C GLU A 53 -2.30 6.99 -10.22
N GLY A 54 -1.52 8.07 -10.10
CA GLY A 54 -1.98 9.42 -10.42
C GLY A 54 -2.91 10.05 -9.37
N GLN A 55 -3.09 9.42 -8.21
CA GLN A 55 -3.81 10.01 -7.08
C GLN A 55 -2.82 10.55 -6.05
N GLU A 56 -3.06 11.78 -5.61
CA GLU A 56 -2.28 12.46 -4.59
C GLU A 56 -3.08 12.62 -3.30
N GLU A 57 -2.38 12.88 -2.20
CA GLU A 57 -3.00 13.13 -0.91
C GLU A 57 -3.84 14.41 -1.01
N GLN A 58 -5.11 14.29 -0.70
CA GLN A 58 -6.06 15.40 -0.69
C GLN A 58 -6.43 15.72 0.75
N ALA A 59 -6.10 16.94 1.17
CA ALA A 59 -6.53 17.48 2.45
C ALA A 59 -7.91 18.13 2.31
N ASP A 60 -8.82 17.76 3.19
CA ASP A 60 -10.10 18.44 3.40
C ASP A 60 -9.93 19.41 4.56
N SER A 61 -9.75 20.70 4.24
CA SER A 61 -9.57 21.76 5.24
C SER A 61 -10.81 22.02 6.09
N GLU A 62 -12.02 21.72 5.58
CA GLU A 62 -13.26 21.90 6.34
C GLU A 62 -13.37 20.85 7.44
N LYS A 63 -12.96 19.62 7.14
CA LYS A 63 -12.99 18.50 8.08
C LYS A 63 -11.66 18.27 8.80
N SER A 64 -10.61 19.02 8.45
CA SER A 64 -9.24 18.89 8.98
C SER A 64 -8.69 17.46 8.88
N ILE A 65 -8.95 16.79 7.75
CA ILE A 65 -8.50 15.41 7.50
C ILE A 65 -7.70 15.34 6.21
N SER A 66 -6.83 14.34 6.08
CA SER A 66 -6.21 13.99 4.81
C SER A 66 -6.68 12.63 4.33
N ARG A 67 -6.94 12.52 3.03
CA ARG A 67 -7.43 11.29 2.40
C ARG A 67 -6.63 11.00 1.15
N LEU A 68 -6.54 9.72 0.80
CA LEU A 68 -5.90 9.26 -0.42
C LEU A 68 -6.69 8.08 -0.97
N LYS A 69 -6.66 7.94 -2.29
CA LYS A 69 -7.33 6.83 -2.96
C LYS A 69 -6.40 5.63 -3.00
N PHE A 70 -6.90 4.52 -2.46
CA PHE A 70 -6.18 3.26 -2.39
C PHE A 70 -6.92 2.16 -3.16
N LYS A 71 -6.17 1.14 -3.53
CA LYS A 71 -6.60 -0.14 -4.05
C LYS A 71 -6.23 -1.22 -3.05
N GLY A 72 -7.21 -2.00 -2.61
CA GLY A 72 -6.94 -3.14 -1.75
C GLY A 72 -6.20 -4.25 -2.50
N ILE A 73 -5.19 -4.84 -1.88
CA ILE A 73 -4.43 -5.96 -2.48
C ILE A 73 -5.28 -7.23 -2.55
N ASN A 74 -6.10 -7.48 -1.52
CA ASN A 74 -6.86 -8.72 -1.40
C ASN A 74 -8.13 -8.75 -2.27
N ASP A 75 -8.77 -7.61 -2.47
CA ASP A 75 -10.07 -7.51 -3.11
C ASP A 75 -10.06 -6.70 -4.42
N ALA A 76 -8.91 -6.10 -4.77
CA ALA A 76 -8.73 -5.24 -5.93
C ALA A 76 -9.72 -4.06 -6.02
N ARG A 77 -10.45 -3.75 -4.94
CA ARG A 77 -11.39 -2.63 -4.90
C ARG A 77 -10.66 -1.35 -4.61
N GLU A 78 -11.12 -0.29 -5.26
CA GLU A 78 -10.58 1.04 -5.07
C GLU A 78 -11.52 1.91 -4.24
N GLY A 79 -10.96 2.79 -3.43
CA GLY A 79 -11.72 3.78 -2.69
C GLY A 79 -10.85 4.73 -1.88
N TRP A 80 -11.49 5.76 -1.36
CA TRP A 80 -10.88 6.79 -0.53
C TRP A 80 -10.77 6.34 0.90
N VAL A 81 -9.57 6.45 1.45
CA VAL A 81 -9.29 6.15 2.86
C VAL A 81 -8.65 7.37 3.49
N THR A 82 -9.05 7.65 4.73
CA THR A 82 -8.49 8.73 5.52
C THR A 82 -7.11 8.32 6.03
N LEU A 83 -6.09 9.11 5.74
CA LEU A 83 -4.71 8.95 6.22
C LEU A 83 -4.60 9.44 7.66
N GLN A 84 -4.96 10.70 7.88
CA GLN A 84 -4.95 11.36 9.18
C GLN A 84 -6.32 11.99 9.49
N GLY A 85 -6.84 11.71 10.69
CA GLY A 85 -8.06 12.32 11.21
C GLY A 85 -7.85 13.71 11.80
N ASN A 86 -8.95 14.38 12.12
CA ASN A 86 -9.00 15.73 12.70
C ASN A 86 -8.28 15.87 14.06
N GLN A 87 -8.14 14.78 14.81
CA GLN A 87 -7.42 14.75 16.09
C GLN A 87 -5.97 14.29 15.93
N GLY A 88 -5.43 14.30 14.72
CA GLY A 88 -4.07 13.85 14.41
C GLY A 88 -3.90 12.32 14.41
N THR A 89 -4.98 11.56 14.63
CA THR A 89 -4.96 10.10 14.59
C THR A 89 -4.57 9.60 13.21
N VAL A 90 -3.49 8.83 13.13
CA VAL A 90 -3.03 8.20 11.90
C VAL A 90 -3.73 6.86 11.73
N TYR A 91 -4.54 6.74 10.69
CA TYR A 91 -5.24 5.49 10.34
C TYR A 91 -4.45 4.63 9.38
N VAL A 92 -3.70 5.26 8.48
CA VAL A 92 -2.95 4.60 7.42
C VAL A 92 -1.58 5.27 7.29
N GLU A 93 -0.52 4.46 7.28
CA GLU A 93 0.86 4.94 7.18
C GLU A 93 1.61 4.28 6.02
N LYS A 94 2.67 4.94 5.52
CA LYS A 94 3.56 4.34 4.52
C LYS A 94 4.21 3.09 5.10
N SER A 95 4.12 1.99 4.36
CA SER A 95 4.78 0.77 4.78
C SER A 95 6.28 0.82 4.50
N THR A 96 7.08 0.53 5.51
CA THR A 96 8.53 0.33 5.37
C THR A 96 8.90 -1.13 5.07
N SER A 97 7.97 -2.08 5.25
CA SER A 97 8.22 -3.52 5.12
C SER A 97 7.77 -4.12 3.79
N HIS A 98 7.16 -3.33 2.90
CA HIS A 98 6.65 -3.81 1.61
C HIS A 98 7.60 -3.36 0.50
N TYR A 99 8.05 -4.32 -0.30
CA TYR A 99 8.97 -4.11 -1.40
C TYR A 99 8.28 -4.52 -2.71
N VAL A 100 8.41 -3.70 -3.74
CA VAL A 100 7.96 -4.03 -5.09
C VAL A 100 9.17 -4.48 -5.90
N VAL A 101 9.02 -5.64 -6.53
CA VAL A 101 10.00 -6.20 -7.46
C VAL A 101 9.80 -5.49 -8.81
N GLU A 102 10.73 -4.61 -9.17
CA GLU A 102 10.65 -3.80 -10.40
C GLU A 102 11.27 -4.50 -11.62
N LYS A 103 12.08 -5.54 -11.39
CA LYS A 103 12.72 -6.35 -12.43
C LYS A 103 12.39 -7.82 -12.22
N GLU A 104 12.01 -8.51 -13.29
CA GLU A 104 11.80 -9.96 -13.28
C GLU A 104 12.99 -10.65 -12.61
N THR A 105 12.70 -11.35 -11.52
CA THR A 105 13.70 -12.14 -10.81
C THR A 105 13.03 -13.39 -10.27
N THR A 106 13.74 -14.50 -10.33
CA THR A 106 13.22 -15.80 -9.95
C THR A 106 13.08 -15.87 -8.43
N VAL A 107 11.86 -16.02 -7.93
CA VAL A 107 11.61 -16.22 -6.49
C VAL A 107 12.08 -17.62 -6.11
N ARG A 108 13.27 -17.70 -5.49
CA ARG A 108 13.83 -18.99 -5.07
C ARG A 108 13.18 -19.49 -3.78
N GLN A 109 12.58 -20.68 -3.87
CA GLN A 109 11.93 -21.39 -2.77
C GLN A 109 12.96 -22.19 -1.93
N GLY A 110 14.06 -21.55 -1.50
CA GLY A 110 15.06 -22.21 -0.63
C GLY A 110 16.42 -21.51 -0.53
N LEU A 111 17.08 -21.63 0.63
CA LEU A 111 18.46 -21.19 0.94
C LEU A 111 19.48 -22.24 0.46
N TYR A 112 19.52 -22.54 -0.84
CA TYR A 112 20.59 -23.37 -1.37
C TYR A 112 21.23 -22.71 -2.59
N LYS A 113 22.56 -22.72 -2.62
CA LYS A 113 23.39 -22.08 -3.66
C LYS A 113 23.20 -22.69 -5.06
N ASP A 114 22.46 -23.79 -5.16
CA ASP A 114 22.20 -24.54 -6.39
C ASP A 114 20.73 -24.98 -6.50
N ALA A 115 19.80 -24.02 -6.55
CA ALA A 115 18.43 -24.32 -6.95
C ALA A 115 18.25 -23.96 -8.44
N ASP A 116 17.90 -24.97 -9.25
CA ASP A 116 17.63 -24.82 -10.67
C ASP A 116 16.47 -23.86 -10.95
N VAL A 117 16.57 -23.20 -12.10
CA VAL A 117 15.57 -22.27 -12.64
C VAL A 117 14.42 -23.10 -13.19
N VAL A 118 13.21 -22.93 -12.65
CA VAL A 118 11.98 -23.43 -13.29
C VAL A 118 11.32 -22.24 -13.97
N CYS A 119 11.20 -22.36 -15.30
CA CYS A 119 10.56 -21.41 -16.21
C CYS A 119 9.05 -21.57 -16.28
#